data_AF-A0A5E4KRP7-F1
#
_entry.id   AF-A0A5E4KRP7-F1
#
_cell.length_a   1.000
_cell.length_b   1.000
_cell.length_c   1.000
_cell.angle_alpha   90.00
_cell.angle_beta   90.00
_cell.angle_gamma   90.00
#
_symmetry.space_group_name_H-M   'P 1'
#
loop_
_entity.id
_entity.type
_entity.pdbx_description
1 polymer ?
#
loop_
_entity_poly.entity_id
_entity_poly.type
_entity_poly.pdbx_seq_one_letter_code
_entity_poly.pdbx_strand_id
1 'polypeptide(L)'
;MVNFKLIATKLGEGLKNDSSINEINRIAKAVFNFDMTSHPQESITSSRSQLIYDWVMTVSEQRIDERTKLLLLDEFIRNLTTVDSPLRSLTRFSDVEESANFWSIVHPAIVSIARSKFEDGYFADAVESALKEVNGRVKVYVKAKIGQELDGAPLMNRAFSVDRPIIILDNLGTDTGRNIQIGYMQIFAGSMTGIRNPKAHANLTIEEARAIHFIFLASLLMHKLDEANVS
;
A
#
# COMPACT_ATOMS: atom_id res chain seq x y z
N MET A 1 11.29 -9.66 6.56
CA MET A 1 12.58 -10.16 7.08
C MET A 1 13.66 -9.75 6.10
N VAL A 2 14.41 -8.74 6.51
CA VAL A 2 15.46 -8.11 5.70
C VAL A 2 16.68 -9.01 5.61
N ASN A 3 17.25 -9.16 4.42
CA ASN A 3 18.50 -9.90 4.23
C ASN A 3 19.70 -8.97 4.45
N PHE A 4 20.05 -8.74 5.72
CA PHE A 4 21.17 -7.87 6.11
C PHE A 4 22.51 -8.33 5.53
N LYS A 5 22.72 -9.64 5.40
CA LYS A 5 23.94 -10.20 4.79
C LYS A 5 24.09 -9.77 3.31
N LEU A 6 22.98 -9.75 2.57
CA LEU A 6 22.98 -9.27 1.18
C LEU A 6 23.24 -7.76 1.10
N ILE A 7 22.65 -6.96 2.01
CA ILE A 7 22.92 -5.52 2.12
C ILE A 7 24.41 -5.29 2.40
N ALA A 8 24.96 -5.97 3.41
CA ALA A 8 26.36 -5.91 3.81
C ALA A 8 27.30 -6.19 2.63
N THR A 9 27.01 -7.25 1.87
CA THR A 9 27.82 -7.65 0.70
C THR A 9 27.75 -6.60 -0.41
N LYS A 10 26.55 -6.15 -0.78
CA LYS A 10 26.37 -5.16 -1.86
C LYS A 10 26.95 -3.79 -1.51
N LEU A 11 26.73 -3.34 -0.27
CA LEU A 11 27.26 -2.07 0.22
C LEU A 11 28.78 -2.10 0.31
N GLY A 12 29.34 -3.19 0.85
CA GLY A 12 30.78 -3.40 0.94
C GLY A 12 31.45 -3.40 -0.42
N GLU A 13 30.85 -4.03 -1.44
CA GLU A 13 31.34 -4.02 -2.81
C GLU A 13 31.25 -2.62 -3.46
N GLY A 14 30.14 -1.92 -3.24
CA GLY A 14 29.90 -0.61 -3.84
C GLY A 14 30.79 0.51 -3.29
N LEU A 15 31.16 0.46 -2.01
CA LEU A 15 31.94 1.51 -1.35
C LEU A 15 33.45 1.20 -1.27
N LYS A 16 33.90 0.02 -1.70
CA LYS A 16 35.29 -0.43 -1.49
C LYS A 16 36.36 0.49 -2.09
N ASN A 17 36.01 1.26 -3.11
CA ASN A 17 36.91 2.19 -3.78
C ASN A 17 36.58 3.66 -3.51
N ASP A 18 35.39 3.94 -2.98
CA ASP A 18 34.82 5.29 -2.94
C ASP A 18 34.90 5.93 -1.54
N SER A 19 35.17 5.14 -0.50
CA SER A 19 35.29 5.63 0.88
C SER A 19 36.57 5.17 1.56
N SER A 20 37.14 6.02 2.41
CA SER A 20 38.29 5.64 3.24
C SER A 20 37.86 4.89 4.51
N ILE A 21 38.74 4.05 5.07
CA ILE A 21 38.49 3.39 6.37
C ILE A 21 38.16 4.41 7.47
N ASN A 22 38.88 5.53 7.49
CA ASN A 22 38.66 6.59 8.49
C ASN A 22 37.29 7.27 8.33
N GLU A 23 36.88 7.50 7.09
CA GLU A 23 35.57 8.08 6.78
C GLU A 23 34.42 7.15 7.17
N ILE A 24 34.51 5.87 6.79
CA ILE A 24 33.55 4.83 7.18
C ILE A 24 33.41 4.80 8.70
N ASN A 25 34.52 4.74 9.44
CA ASN A 25 34.50 4.71 10.90
C ASN A 25 33.96 6.00 11.53
N ARG A 26 34.30 7.16 10.97
CA ARG A 26 33.82 8.46 11.48
C ARG A 26 32.30 8.56 11.34
N ILE A 27 31.76 8.17 10.19
CA ILE A 27 30.31 8.22 9.93
C ILE A 27 29.60 7.15 10.75
N ALA A 28 30.13 5.92 10.81
CA ALA A 28 29.54 4.84 11.60
C ALA A 28 29.41 5.23 13.08
N LYS A 29 30.44 5.81 13.68
CA LYS A 29 30.41 6.29 15.07
C LYS A 29 29.49 7.49 15.30
N ALA A 30 29.16 8.24 14.25
CA ALA A 30 28.22 9.35 14.35
C ALA A 30 26.75 8.88 14.25
N VAL A 31 26.50 7.84 13.45
CA VAL A 31 25.15 7.30 13.18
C VAL A 31 24.75 6.21 14.18
N PHE A 32 25.68 5.33 14.55
CA PHE A 32 25.42 4.20 15.43
C PHE A 32 25.85 4.53 16.87
N ASN A 33 24.94 4.35 17.84
CA ASN A 33 25.25 4.58 19.26
C ASN A 33 25.88 3.36 19.98
N PHE A 34 26.17 2.30 19.24
CA PHE A 34 26.71 1.04 19.74
C PHE A 34 28.06 0.72 19.10
N ASP A 35 28.84 -0.11 19.80
CA ASP A 35 30.15 -0.56 19.32
C ASP A 35 30.03 -1.64 18.24
N MET A 36 30.97 -1.61 17.29
CA MET A 36 31.07 -2.61 16.23
C MET A 36 31.44 -3.98 16.80
N THR A 37 30.77 -5.02 16.33
CA THR A 37 31.17 -6.42 16.51
C THR A 37 31.88 -6.91 15.24
N SER A 38 32.93 -7.72 15.40
CA SER A 38 33.66 -8.26 14.25
C SER A 38 32.94 -9.48 13.67
N HIS A 39 32.74 -9.51 12.35
CA HIS A 39 32.12 -10.60 11.61
C HIS A 39 33.00 -11.03 10.43
N PRO A 40 34.18 -11.65 10.70
CA PRO A 40 35.13 -12.00 9.66
C PRO A 40 34.50 -12.84 8.56
N GLN A 41 34.73 -12.45 7.30
CA GLN A 41 34.25 -13.19 6.14
C GLN A 41 35.41 -13.46 5.18
N GLU A 42 35.84 -14.71 5.08
CA GLU A 42 37.00 -15.11 4.27
C GLU A 42 36.86 -14.75 2.79
N SER A 43 35.62 -14.68 2.28
CA SER A 43 35.35 -14.28 0.90
C SER A 43 35.54 -12.78 0.64
N ILE A 44 35.67 -11.95 1.67
CA ILE A 44 35.86 -10.50 1.54
C ILE A 44 37.34 -10.17 1.71
N THR A 45 38.00 -9.82 0.60
CA THR A 45 39.43 -9.52 0.59
C THR A 45 39.75 -8.04 0.86
N SER A 46 38.75 -7.15 0.70
CA SER A 46 38.88 -5.71 0.93
C SER A 46 38.64 -5.36 2.39
N SER A 47 39.61 -4.74 3.06
CA SER A 47 39.45 -4.29 4.45
C SER A 47 38.31 -3.27 4.64
N ARG A 48 38.01 -2.45 3.62
CA ARG A 48 36.86 -1.52 3.66
C ARG A 48 35.54 -2.26 3.55
N SER A 49 35.47 -3.24 2.66
CA SER A 49 34.28 -4.06 2.48
C SER A 49 34.00 -4.91 3.71
N GLN A 50 35.06 -5.43 4.35
CA GLN A 50 34.95 -6.15 5.62
C GLN A 50 34.46 -5.23 6.74
N LEU A 51 34.99 -4.00 6.81
CA LEU A 51 34.56 -3.01 7.79
C LEU A 51 33.08 -2.64 7.65
N ILE A 52 32.62 -2.41 6.42
CA ILE A 52 31.20 -2.15 6.14
C ILE A 52 30.35 -3.37 6.50
N TYR A 53 30.83 -4.57 6.17
CA TYR A 53 30.14 -5.80 6.48
C TYR A 53 29.95 -5.97 8.00
N ASP A 54 31.01 -5.74 8.77
CA ASP A 54 30.98 -5.79 10.24
C ASP A 54 29.94 -4.83 10.82
N TRP A 55 29.90 -3.59 10.33
CA TRP A 55 28.90 -2.59 10.77
C TRP A 55 27.46 -3.00 10.44
N VAL A 56 27.19 -3.47 9.22
CA VAL A 56 25.83 -3.88 8.82
C VAL A 56 25.36 -5.10 9.63
N MET A 57 26.25 -6.06 9.88
CA MET A 57 25.93 -7.23 10.71
C MET A 57 25.70 -6.83 12.17
N THR A 58 26.54 -5.92 12.72
CA THR A 58 26.35 -5.37 14.06
C THR A 58 24.96 -4.73 14.22
N VAL A 59 24.51 -3.96 13.22
CA VAL A 59 23.15 -3.36 13.20
C VAL A 59 22.07 -4.45 13.20
N SER A 60 22.26 -5.51 12.42
CA SER A 60 21.30 -6.61 12.31
C SER A 60 21.07 -7.35 13.63
N GLU A 61 22.07 -7.39 14.51
CA GLU A 61 22.05 -8.08 15.80
C GLU A 61 21.47 -7.24 16.95
N GLN A 62 21.29 -5.93 16.74
CA GLN A 62 20.73 -5.05 17.76
C GLN A 62 19.32 -5.48 18.17
N ARG A 63 18.99 -5.35 19.45
CA ARG A 63 17.66 -5.68 20.01
C ARG A 63 16.66 -4.54 19.82
N ILE A 64 16.51 -4.09 18.58
CA ILE A 64 15.58 -3.06 18.11
C ILE A 64 14.77 -3.62 16.93
N ASP A 65 13.68 -2.96 16.57
CA ASP A 65 12.82 -3.39 15.46
C ASP A 65 13.51 -3.25 14.08
N GLU A 66 13.04 -4.01 13.09
CA GLU A 66 13.64 -4.09 11.74
C GLU A 66 13.61 -2.74 11.01
N ARG A 67 12.59 -1.90 11.24
CA ARG A 67 12.46 -0.55 10.65
C ARG A 67 13.52 0.39 11.20
N THR A 68 13.73 0.42 12.52
CA THR A 68 14.78 1.25 13.13
C THR A 68 16.18 0.84 12.66
N LYS A 69 16.44 -0.47 12.47
CA LYS A 69 17.69 -0.96 11.86
C LYS A 69 17.90 -0.41 10.45
N LEU A 70 16.85 -0.42 9.63
CA LEU A 70 16.91 0.10 8.26
C LEU A 70 17.12 1.60 8.20
N LEU A 71 16.50 2.38 9.10
CA LEU A 71 16.69 3.84 9.18
C LEU A 71 18.14 4.20 9.52
N LEU A 72 18.75 3.49 10.49
CA LEU A 72 20.15 3.67 10.83
C LEU A 72 21.07 3.35 9.64
N LEU A 73 20.78 2.26 8.91
CA LEU A 73 21.54 1.92 7.71
C LEU A 73 21.33 2.94 6.58
N ASP A 74 20.12 3.46 6.39
CA ASP A 74 19.82 4.47 5.37
C ASP A 74 20.59 5.77 5.66
N GLU A 75 20.59 6.23 6.92
CA GLU A 75 21.39 7.38 7.34
C GLU A 75 22.89 7.15 7.12
N PHE A 76 23.40 5.97 7.48
CA PHE A 76 24.79 5.59 7.26
C PHE A 76 25.16 5.63 5.77
N ILE A 77 24.33 5.04 4.90
CA ILE A 77 24.56 5.00 3.45
C ILE A 77 24.50 6.42 2.85
N ARG A 78 23.54 7.25 3.26
CA ARG A 78 23.41 8.62 2.74
C ARG A 78 24.61 9.50 3.07
N ASN A 79 25.25 9.29 4.22
CA ASN A 79 26.45 10.02 4.60
C ASN A 79 27.72 9.52 3.88
N LEU A 80 27.71 8.29 3.35
CA LEU A 80 28.82 7.69 2.60
C LEU A 80 28.69 7.83 1.08
N THR A 81 27.55 8.27 0.58
CA THR A 81 27.25 8.24 -0.86
C THR A 81 26.69 9.56 -1.35
N THR A 82 26.84 9.83 -2.64
CA THR A 82 26.12 10.91 -3.33
C THR A 82 24.63 10.60 -3.44
N VAL A 83 23.82 11.63 -3.70
CA VAL A 83 22.36 11.52 -3.82
C VAL A 83 21.92 10.50 -4.88
N ASP A 84 22.69 10.39 -5.97
CA ASP A 84 22.38 9.52 -7.11
C ASP A 84 22.94 8.09 -6.98
N SER A 85 23.56 7.75 -5.85
CA SER A 85 24.14 6.42 -5.66
C SER A 85 23.07 5.33 -5.62
N PRO A 86 23.20 4.25 -6.42
CA PRO A 86 22.25 3.14 -6.40
C PRO A 86 22.25 2.40 -5.06
N LEU A 87 23.30 2.57 -4.23
CA LEU A 87 23.40 1.94 -2.91
C LEU A 87 22.34 2.44 -1.92
N ARG A 88 21.81 3.66 -2.13
CA ARG A 88 20.70 4.21 -1.34
C ARG A 88 19.39 3.42 -1.49
N SER A 89 19.29 2.53 -2.47
CA SER A 89 18.14 1.61 -2.62
C SER A 89 18.24 0.37 -1.73
N LEU A 90 19.42 0.04 -1.18
CA LEU A 90 19.64 -1.20 -0.43
C LEU A 90 18.89 -1.26 0.90
N THR A 91 18.59 -0.09 1.47
CA THR A 91 17.82 0.09 2.71
C THR A 91 16.38 0.53 2.45
N ARG A 92 16.03 0.78 1.19
CA ARG A 92 14.67 1.12 0.76
C ARG A 92 13.88 -0.15 0.51
N PHE A 93 13.41 -0.78 1.57
CA PHE A 93 12.19 -1.58 1.52
C PHE A 93 11.28 -1.19 2.69
N SER A 94 10.04 -0.87 2.30
CA SER A 94 8.82 -0.54 3.07
C SER A 94 8.92 0.61 4.09
N ASP A 95 8.62 1.85 3.65
CA ASP A 95 7.95 2.86 4.50
C ASP A 95 7.53 4.17 3.78
N VAL A 96 7.95 4.42 2.53
CA VAL A 96 7.53 5.66 1.81
C VAL A 96 6.99 5.41 0.40
N GLU A 97 7.20 4.24 -0.20
CA GLU A 97 6.65 3.92 -1.53
C GLU A 97 5.42 3.00 -1.50
N GLU A 98 5.14 2.28 -0.42
CA GLU A 98 4.06 1.28 -0.44
C GLU A 98 2.67 1.89 -0.19
N SER A 99 2.58 2.85 0.75
CA SER A 99 1.36 3.64 0.93
C SER A 99 1.18 4.69 -0.18
N ALA A 100 2.27 5.17 -0.79
CA ALA A 100 2.23 6.18 -1.85
C ALA A 100 2.06 5.63 -3.28
N ASN A 101 2.33 4.35 -3.56
CA ASN A 101 2.27 3.81 -4.93
C ASN A 101 1.00 3.02 -5.25
N PHE A 102 0.27 2.46 -4.28
CA PHE A 102 -1.00 1.78 -4.62
C PHE A 102 -2.09 2.77 -5.05
N TRP A 103 -2.06 4.01 -4.55
CA TRP A 103 -2.99 5.07 -4.98
C TRP A 103 -2.91 5.38 -6.49
N SER A 104 -1.78 5.09 -7.15
CA SER A 104 -1.62 5.30 -8.59
C SER A 104 -2.53 4.41 -9.45
N ILE A 105 -3.00 3.29 -8.89
CA ILE A 105 -3.88 2.32 -9.55
C ILE A 105 -5.28 2.26 -8.93
N VAL A 106 -5.59 3.17 -8.00
CA VAL A 106 -6.92 3.32 -7.39
C VAL A 106 -7.72 4.35 -8.18
N HIS A 107 -9.01 4.08 -8.39
CA HIS A 107 -9.93 4.95 -9.11
C HIS A 107 -9.90 6.38 -8.53
N PRO A 108 -9.75 7.44 -9.35
CA PRO A 108 -9.53 8.81 -8.88
C PRO A 108 -10.57 9.34 -7.89
N ALA A 109 -11.86 9.01 -8.07
CA ALA A 109 -12.92 9.39 -7.13
C ALA A 109 -12.77 8.74 -5.75
N ILE A 110 -12.13 7.58 -5.66
CA ILE A 110 -11.83 6.93 -4.37
C ILE A 110 -10.59 7.57 -3.74
N VAL A 111 -9.57 7.88 -4.54
CA VAL A 111 -8.36 8.59 -4.08
C VAL A 111 -8.75 9.92 -3.42
N SER A 112 -9.60 10.72 -4.07
CA SER A 112 -9.95 12.07 -3.61
C SER A 112 -10.65 12.10 -2.24
N ILE A 113 -11.32 11.01 -1.84
CA ILE A 113 -12.13 10.97 -0.61
C ILE A 113 -11.50 10.13 0.52
N ALA A 114 -10.69 9.13 0.17
CA ALA A 114 -10.17 8.15 1.12
C ALA A 114 -8.69 8.36 1.48
N ARG A 115 -7.89 8.98 0.59
CA ARG A 115 -6.43 9.01 0.73
C ARG A 115 -5.93 9.67 2.01
N SER A 116 -6.31 10.93 2.27
CA SER A 116 -5.84 11.63 3.48
C SER A 116 -6.24 10.87 4.75
N LYS A 117 -7.49 10.39 4.84
CA LYS A 117 -7.94 9.62 6.01
C LYS A 117 -7.10 8.37 6.24
N PHE A 118 -6.75 7.66 5.17
CA PHE A 118 -5.91 6.47 5.24
C PHE A 118 -4.48 6.80 5.67
N GLU A 119 -3.88 7.83 5.05
CA GLU A 119 -2.52 8.29 5.37
C GLU A 119 -2.40 8.81 6.82
N ASP A 120 -3.49 9.37 7.35
CA ASP A 120 -3.60 9.84 8.74
C ASP A 120 -3.91 8.70 9.74
N GLY A 121 -4.01 7.44 9.29
CA GLY A 121 -4.27 6.26 10.13
C GLY A 121 -5.75 5.99 10.44
N TYR A 122 -6.68 6.77 9.89
CA TYR A 122 -8.13 6.58 10.03
C TYR A 122 -8.66 5.57 9.01
N PHE A 123 -8.17 4.33 9.11
CA PHE A 123 -8.45 3.26 8.14
C PHE A 123 -9.95 2.93 7.98
N ALA A 124 -10.69 2.84 9.07
CA ALA A 124 -12.13 2.57 9.02
C ALA A 124 -12.90 3.69 8.31
N ASP A 125 -12.56 4.95 8.60
CA ASP A 125 -13.20 6.11 8.00
C ASP A 125 -12.85 6.25 6.51
N ALA A 126 -11.62 5.89 6.11
CA ALA A 126 -11.21 5.83 4.71
C ALA A 126 -12.08 4.83 3.92
N VAL A 127 -12.26 3.62 4.46
CA VAL A 127 -13.10 2.56 3.86
C VAL A 127 -14.57 2.97 3.80
N GLU A 128 -15.11 3.51 4.89
CA GLU A 128 -16.50 3.97 4.92
C GLU A 128 -16.74 5.06 3.88
N SER A 129 -15.80 6.01 3.77
CA SER A 129 -15.90 7.10 2.80
C SER A 129 -15.83 6.61 1.36
N ALA A 130 -14.94 5.66 1.06
CA ALA A 130 -14.83 5.05 -0.26
C ALA A 130 -16.14 4.36 -0.69
N LEU A 131 -16.76 3.58 0.20
CA LEU A 131 -18.03 2.90 -0.12
C LEU A 131 -19.24 3.84 -0.15
N LYS A 132 -19.22 4.92 0.63
CA LYS A 132 -20.22 6.00 0.51
C LYS A 132 -20.15 6.66 -0.86
N GLU A 133 -18.96 6.87 -1.40
CA GLU A 133 -18.76 7.45 -2.72
C GLU A 133 -19.31 6.55 -3.83
N VAL A 134 -19.01 5.24 -3.80
CA VAL A 134 -19.61 4.24 -4.71
C VAL A 134 -21.14 4.29 -4.65
N ASN A 135 -21.69 4.30 -3.44
CA ASN A 135 -23.14 4.36 -3.25
C ASN A 135 -23.75 5.66 -3.78
N GLY A 136 -23.11 6.80 -3.50
CA GLY A 136 -23.54 8.12 -3.94
C GLY A 136 -23.68 8.18 -5.46
N ARG A 137 -22.68 7.68 -6.19
CA ARG A 137 -22.69 7.65 -7.66
C ARG A 137 -23.88 6.86 -8.23
N VAL A 138 -24.12 5.65 -7.73
CA VAL A 138 -25.29 4.85 -8.13
C VAL A 138 -26.60 5.56 -7.76
N LYS A 139 -26.66 6.15 -6.56
CA LYS A 139 -27.86 6.85 -6.07
C LYS A 139 -28.25 8.02 -6.96
N VAL A 140 -27.27 8.86 -7.32
CA VAL A 140 -27.47 10.02 -8.22
C VAL A 140 -28.01 9.55 -9.57
N TYR A 141 -27.38 8.54 -10.17
CA TYR A 141 -27.80 8.02 -11.48
C TYR A 141 -29.23 7.44 -11.45
N VAL A 142 -29.53 6.59 -10.46
CA VAL A 142 -30.85 5.97 -10.31
C VAL A 142 -31.93 7.03 -10.08
N LYS A 143 -31.67 8.01 -9.21
CA LYS A 143 -32.61 9.12 -8.97
C LYS A 143 -32.87 9.91 -10.25
N ALA A 144 -31.85 10.18 -11.05
CA ALA A 144 -32.02 10.88 -12.32
C ALA A 144 -32.83 10.08 -13.36
N LYS A 145 -32.69 8.74 -13.38
CA LYS A 145 -33.39 7.88 -14.34
C LYS A 145 -34.84 7.60 -14.00
N ILE A 146 -35.16 7.42 -12.71
CA ILE A 146 -36.48 6.92 -12.29
C ILE A 146 -37.13 7.73 -11.15
N GLY A 147 -36.50 8.78 -10.65
CA GLY A 147 -37.04 9.65 -9.60
C GLY A 147 -37.13 9.03 -8.20
N GLN A 148 -36.66 7.79 -8.01
CA GLN A 148 -36.71 7.10 -6.74
C GLN A 148 -35.45 7.36 -5.91
N GLU A 149 -35.63 7.66 -4.62
CA GLU A 149 -34.54 7.71 -3.66
C GLU A 149 -34.40 6.38 -2.94
N LEU A 150 -33.31 5.68 -3.24
CA LEU A 150 -32.92 4.45 -2.57
C LEU A 150 -31.50 4.61 -2.01
N ASP A 151 -31.12 3.75 -1.06
CA ASP A 151 -29.77 3.72 -0.50
C ASP A 151 -29.35 2.27 -0.20
N GLY A 152 -28.04 2.05 -0.07
CA GLY A 152 -27.46 0.79 0.39
C GLY A 152 -27.82 -0.41 -0.49
N ALA A 153 -28.02 -1.58 0.12
CA ALA A 153 -28.33 -2.80 -0.61
C ALA A 153 -29.62 -2.74 -1.44
N PRO A 154 -30.74 -2.15 -0.96
CA PRO A 154 -31.94 -1.95 -1.79
C PRO A 154 -31.67 -1.15 -3.08
N LEU A 155 -30.84 -0.10 -3.01
CA LEU A 155 -30.43 0.66 -4.19
C LEU A 155 -29.67 -0.22 -5.18
N MET A 156 -28.69 -0.98 -4.72
CA MET A 156 -27.86 -1.83 -5.58
C MET A 156 -28.69 -2.91 -6.27
N ASN A 157 -29.56 -3.58 -5.52
CA ASN A 157 -30.48 -4.59 -6.06
C ASN A 157 -31.42 -4.00 -7.11
N ARG A 158 -31.94 -2.78 -6.89
CA ARG A 158 -32.82 -2.12 -7.86
C ARG A 158 -32.06 -1.66 -9.10
N ALA A 159 -30.85 -1.13 -8.93
CA ALA A 159 -30.04 -0.56 -10.00
C ALA A 159 -29.58 -1.64 -10.99
N PHE A 160 -29.10 -2.77 -10.47
CA PHE A 160 -28.45 -3.83 -11.24
C PHE A 160 -29.32 -5.09 -11.42
N SER A 161 -30.60 -5.06 -11.06
CA SER A 161 -31.54 -6.17 -11.31
C SER A 161 -31.45 -6.68 -12.75
N VAL A 162 -31.39 -8.00 -12.92
CA VAL A 162 -31.31 -8.63 -14.25
C VAL A 162 -32.64 -8.57 -14.99
N ASP A 163 -33.76 -8.58 -14.27
CA ASP A 163 -35.10 -8.55 -14.87
C ASP A 163 -35.47 -7.15 -15.35
N ARG A 164 -35.07 -6.11 -14.60
CA ARG A 164 -35.39 -4.70 -14.88
C ARG A 164 -34.21 -3.76 -14.54
N PRO A 165 -33.06 -3.89 -15.23
CA PRO A 165 -31.86 -3.12 -14.94
C PRO A 165 -32.10 -1.63 -15.21
N ILE A 166 -31.59 -0.78 -14.31
CA ILE A 166 -31.42 0.66 -14.56
C ILE A 166 -30.03 0.90 -15.13
N ILE A 167 -29.05 0.17 -14.60
CA ILE A 167 -27.67 0.17 -15.04
C ILE A 167 -27.36 -1.22 -15.61
N ILE A 168 -27.03 -1.27 -16.89
CA ILE A 168 -26.63 -2.47 -17.60
C ILE A 168 -25.11 -2.54 -17.56
N LEU A 169 -24.55 -3.62 -17.02
CA LEU A 169 -23.12 -3.80 -16.81
C LEU A 169 -22.44 -4.62 -17.92
N ASP A 170 -23.23 -5.37 -18.70
CA ASP A 170 -22.77 -6.21 -19.81
C ASP A 170 -23.95 -6.60 -20.74
N ASN A 171 -23.67 -7.35 -21.82
CA ASN A 171 -24.65 -7.82 -22.79
C ASN A 171 -25.60 -8.89 -22.19
N LEU A 172 -26.78 -8.45 -21.78
CA LEU A 172 -27.83 -9.29 -21.20
C LEU A 172 -28.49 -10.28 -22.18
N GLY A 173 -28.16 -10.20 -23.47
CA GLY A 173 -28.56 -11.21 -24.46
C GLY A 173 -27.72 -12.49 -24.39
N THR A 174 -26.68 -12.53 -23.56
CA THR A 174 -25.80 -13.69 -23.37
C THR A 174 -25.87 -14.20 -21.93
N ASP A 175 -25.69 -15.50 -21.74
CA ASP A 175 -25.64 -16.08 -20.39
C ASP A 175 -24.47 -15.51 -19.58
N THR A 176 -23.32 -15.29 -20.23
CA THR A 176 -22.14 -14.66 -19.60
C THR A 176 -22.46 -13.26 -19.09
N GLY A 177 -23.05 -12.38 -19.92
CA GLY A 177 -23.37 -11.02 -19.52
C GLY A 177 -24.45 -10.98 -18.41
N ARG A 178 -25.42 -11.90 -18.45
CA ARG A 178 -26.40 -12.07 -17.35
C ARG A 178 -25.72 -12.48 -16.05
N ASN A 179 -24.77 -13.42 -16.10
CA ASN A 179 -24.00 -13.85 -14.93
C ASN A 179 -23.15 -12.72 -14.36
N ILE A 180 -22.51 -11.91 -15.21
CA ILE A 180 -21.76 -10.71 -14.80
C ILE A 180 -22.70 -9.72 -14.10
N GLN A 181 -23.87 -9.45 -14.68
CA GLN A 181 -24.88 -8.58 -14.08
C GLN A 181 -25.28 -9.07 -12.67
N ILE A 182 -25.61 -10.36 -12.51
CA ILE A 182 -25.97 -10.97 -11.22
C ILE A 182 -24.82 -10.84 -10.22
N GLY A 183 -23.60 -11.23 -10.65
CA GLY A 183 -22.43 -11.27 -9.77
C GLY A 183 -22.09 -9.89 -9.24
N TYR A 184 -22.02 -8.88 -10.11
CA TYR A 184 -21.76 -7.51 -9.66
C TYR A 184 -22.90 -6.97 -8.80
N MET A 185 -24.16 -7.20 -9.14
CA MET A 185 -25.29 -6.82 -8.27
C MET A 185 -25.09 -7.33 -6.83
N GLN A 186 -24.70 -8.61 -6.68
CA GLN A 186 -24.44 -9.21 -5.38
C GLN A 186 -23.23 -8.58 -4.67
N ILE A 187 -22.14 -8.31 -5.39
CA ILE A 187 -20.94 -7.68 -4.81
C ILE A 187 -21.25 -6.25 -4.35
N PHE A 188 -21.95 -5.46 -5.16
CA PHE A 188 -22.39 -4.11 -4.79
C PHE A 188 -23.29 -4.15 -3.55
N ALA A 189 -24.34 -4.97 -3.56
CA ALA A 189 -25.28 -5.07 -2.45
C ALA A 189 -24.62 -5.61 -1.16
N GLY A 190 -23.76 -6.62 -1.30
CA GLY A 190 -22.99 -7.21 -0.21
C GLY A 190 -22.02 -6.20 0.42
N SER A 191 -21.35 -5.38 -0.40
CA SER A 191 -20.46 -4.32 0.08
C SER A 191 -21.21 -3.28 0.93
N MET A 192 -22.43 -2.92 0.52
CA MET A 192 -23.27 -2.01 1.29
C MET A 192 -23.77 -2.62 2.62
N THR A 193 -23.97 -3.93 2.65
CA THR A 193 -24.52 -4.64 3.82
C THR A 193 -23.45 -4.98 4.86
N GLY A 194 -22.35 -5.59 4.41
CA GLY A 194 -21.34 -6.17 5.29
C GLY A 194 -20.17 -5.24 5.59
N ILE A 195 -19.89 -4.25 4.74
CA ILE A 195 -18.71 -3.39 4.86
C ILE A 195 -19.10 -1.97 5.25
N ARG A 196 -20.03 -1.34 4.52
CA ARG A 196 -20.47 0.05 4.79
C ARG A 196 -21.27 0.22 6.10
N ASN A 197 -21.67 -0.85 6.80
CA ASN A 197 -22.54 -0.75 7.98
C ASN A 197 -21.78 -0.30 9.24
N PRO A 198 -21.89 0.98 9.69
CA PRO A 198 -21.07 1.51 10.78
C PRO A 198 -21.44 0.89 12.13
N LYS A 199 -22.68 0.41 12.29
CA LYS A 199 -23.15 -0.22 13.55
C LYS A 199 -22.56 -1.61 13.78
N ALA A 200 -22.13 -2.31 12.72
CA ALA A 200 -21.43 -3.59 12.86
C ALA A 200 -19.96 -3.40 13.22
N HIS A 201 -19.38 -2.23 12.90
CA HIS A 201 -17.94 -1.97 12.97
C HIS A 201 -17.52 -0.97 14.05
N ALA A 202 -18.45 -0.43 14.84
CA ALA A 202 -18.17 0.59 15.87
C ALA A 202 -17.14 0.17 16.94
N ASN A 203 -16.76 -1.11 17.01
CA ASN A 203 -15.70 -1.65 17.89
C ASN A 203 -14.62 -2.44 17.14
N LEU A 204 -14.60 -2.42 15.80
CA LEU A 204 -13.65 -3.17 14.98
C LEU A 204 -12.53 -2.25 14.48
N THR A 205 -11.34 -2.41 15.03
CA THR A 205 -10.12 -1.84 14.45
C THR A 205 -9.89 -2.48 13.08
N ILE A 206 -9.84 -1.65 12.03
CA ILE A 206 -9.45 -2.08 10.69
C ILE A 206 -7.96 -1.81 10.55
N GLU A 207 -7.19 -2.88 10.39
CA GLU A 207 -5.75 -2.79 10.08
C GLU A 207 -5.51 -2.22 8.68
N GLU A 208 -4.37 -1.56 8.50
CA GLU A 208 -3.95 -0.91 7.24
C GLU A 208 -4.15 -1.78 6.01
N ALA A 209 -3.57 -3.00 6.01
CA ALA A 209 -3.65 -3.94 4.89
C ALA A 209 -5.11 -4.31 4.55
N ARG A 210 -5.98 -4.40 5.56
CA ARG A 210 -7.39 -4.70 5.35
C ARG A 210 -8.13 -3.51 4.74
N ALA A 211 -7.79 -2.28 5.13
CA ALA A 211 -8.33 -1.09 4.49
C ALA A 211 -7.90 -0.99 3.02
N ILE A 212 -6.66 -1.35 2.67
CA ILE A 212 -6.20 -1.41 1.28
C ILE A 212 -7.09 -2.34 0.45
N HIS A 213 -7.40 -3.55 0.94
CA HIS A 213 -8.29 -4.48 0.21
C HIS A 213 -9.68 -3.88 -0.05
N PHE A 214 -10.26 -3.17 0.92
CA PHE A 214 -11.55 -2.53 0.75
C PHE A 214 -11.50 -1.33 -0.19
N ILE A 215 -10.41 -0.55 -0.19
CA ILE A 215 -10.17 0.53 -1.13
C ILE A 215 -10.09 -0.03 -2.56
N PHE A 216 -9.38 -1.14 -2.78
CA PHE A 216 -9.33 -1.81 -4.07
C PHE A 216 -10.69 -2.35 -4.51
N LEU A 217 -11.49 -2.89 -3.60
CA LEU A 217 -12.86 -3.29 -3.90
C LEU A 217 -13.70 -2.09 -4.35
N ALA A 218 -13.67 -0.97 -3.61
CA ALA A 218 -14.39 0.24 -3.98
C ALA A 218 -13.91 0.80 -5.34
N SER A 219 -12.60 0.74 -5.60
CA SER A 219 -11.98 1.11 -6.89
C SER A 219 -12.51 0.26 -8.04
N LEU A 220 -12.51 -1.07 -7.88
CA LEU A 220 -13.03 -2.03 -8.86
C LEU A 220 -14.51 -1.74 -9.18
N LEU A 221 -15.32 -1.45 -8.16
CA LEU A 221 -16.72 -1.11 -8.33
C LEU A 221 -16.90 0.22 -9.07
N MET A 222 -16.08 1.24 -8.81
CA MET A 222 -16.12 2.50 -9.56
C MET A 222 -15.75 2.31 -11.03
N HIS A 223 -14.70 1.56 -11.34
CA HIS A 223 -14.35 1.26 -12.72
C HIS A 223 -15.47 0.52 -13.45
N LYS A 224 -16.18 -0.40 -12.75
CA LYS A 224 -17.34 -1.06 -13.35
C LYS A 224 -18.49 -0.09 -13.66
N LEU A 225 -18.63 0.98 -12.88
CA LEU A 225 -19.58 2.07 -13.18
C LEU A 225 -19.12 2.92 -14.37
N ASP A 226 -17.81 3.18 -14.51
CA ASP A 226 -17.26 3.88 -15.67
C ASP A 226 -17.52 3.10 -16.96
N GLU A 227 -17.27 1.79 -16.97
CA GLU A 227 -17.55 0.89 -18.09
C GLU A 227 -19.03 0.95 -18.51
N ALA A 228 -19.93 1.11 -17.55
CA ALA A 228 -21.37 1.25 -17.76
C ALA A 228 -21.82 2.69 -18.09
N ASN A 229 -20.88 3.63 -18.25
CA ASN A 229 -21.13 5.05 -18.49
C ASN A 229 -22.05 5.71 -17.45
N VAL A 230 -21.89 5.33 -16.19
CA VAL A 230 -22.61 5.91 -15.05
C VAL A 230 -21.80 7.11 -14.55
N SER A 231 -22.06 8.31 -15.08
CA SER A 231 -21.43 9.56 -14.65
C SER A 231 -22.07 10.10 -13.37
#